data_AF-A0A848TUL9-F1
#
_entry.id   AF-A0A848TUL9-F1
#
_cell.length_a   1.000
_cell.length_b   1.000
_cell.length_c   1.000
_cell.angle_alpha   90.00
_cell.angle_beta   90.00
_cell.angle_gamma   90.00
#
_symmetry.space_group_name_H-M   'P 1'
#
loop_
_entity.id
_entity.type
_entity.pdbx_description
1 polymer ?
#
loop_
_entity_poly.entity_id
_entity_poly.type
_entity_poly.pdbx_seq_one_letter_code
_entity_poly.pdbx_strand_id
1 'polypeptide(L)'
;MNRAEILKGIIEGYRKSIHQRYQYQNIKDKYGIPESINEDTVNLLRNYWLKYIYPEFNKRNELNEAFQSLDNYIKHPKKLVRLLLDATKLIFYYGRHLPKILNTGLKAMKTFRAAERFENSLVDEAIKNKIEAPYDQSKINALIKLLPRKEIEKFIATSQSLFEILHDRIQIDKIKEIIQYLILAMKTKEESYALSQIRGLEIGLELIVEGDKLFTQLAKEDQQILVSLITEIEKDMLGYND
;
A
#
# COMPACT_ATOMS: atom_id res chain seq x y z
N MET A 1 -20.30 -1.64 21.05
CA MET A 1 -19.78 -1.00 19.82
C MET A 1 -20.18 -1.82 18.62
N ASN A 2 -20.58 -1.17 17.53
CA ASN A 2 -20.77 -1.85 16.25
C ASN A 2 -19.41 -2.09 15.55
N ARG A 3 -19.38 -2.96 14.54
CA ARG A 3 -18.14 -3.31 13.82
C ARG A 3 -17.41 -2.09 13.24
N ALA A 4 -18.15 -1.09 12.75
CA ALA A 4 -17.57 0.11 12.15
C ALA A 4 -16.84 0.99 13.18
N GLU A 5 -17.38 1.09 14.40
CA GLU A 5 -16.72 1.79 15.51
C GLU A 5 -15.45 1.08 15.96
N ILE A 6 -15.47 -0.27 16.00
CA ILE A 6 -14.29 -1.09 16.30
C ILE A 6 -13.21 -0.86 15.22
N LEU A 7 -13.60 -0.94 13.94
CA LEU A 7 -12.70 -0.70 12.81
C LEU A 7 -12.07 0.69 12.86
N LYS A 8 -12.86 1.74 13.12
CA LYS A 8 -12.36 3.10 13.29
C LYS A 8 -11.31 3.17 14.39
N GLY A 9 -11.63 2.63 15.57
CA GLY A 9 -10.72 2.62 16.71
C GLY A 9 -9.42 1.85 16.43
N ILE A 10 -9.50 0.71 15.73
CA ILE A 10 -8.34 -0.08 15.33
C ILE A 10 -7.48 0.67 14.31
N ILE A 11 -8.07 1.31 13.31
CA ILE A 11 -7.34 2.12 12.33
C ILE A 11 -6.60 3.25 13.04
N GLU A 12 -7.26 3.98 13.95
CA GLU A 12 -6.63 5.06 14.71
C GLU A 12 -5.51 4.54 15.64
N GLY A 13 -5.73 3.42 16.32
CA GLY A 13 -4.72 2.77 17.17
C GLY A 13 -3.51 2.29 16.39
N TYR A 14 -3.73 1.64 15.25
CA TYR A 14 -2.66 1.14 14.38
C TYR A 14 -1.87 2.28 13.74
N ARG A 15 -2.55 3.36 13.31
CA ARG A 15 -1.89 4.60 12.82
C ARG A 15 -0.97 5.21 13.88
N LYS A 16 -1.41 5.27 15.14
CA LYS A 16 -0.56 5.74 16.26
C LYS A 16 0.66 4.85 16.45
N SER A 17 0.48 3.52 16.36
CA SER A 17 1.58 2.56 16.41
C SER A 17 2.58 2.81 15.28
N ILE A 18 2.14 2.93 14.02
CA ILE A 18 3.00 3.31 12.89
C ILE A 18 3.74 4.61 13.19
N HIS A 19 3.03 5.64 13.66
CA HIS A 19 3.65 6.92 13.94
C HIS A 19 4.79 6.80 14.96
N GLN A 20 4.60 6.04 16.04
CA GLN A 20 5.63 5.80 17.05
C GLN A 20 6.79 4.94 16.55
N ARG A 21 6.50 3.91 15.73
CA ARG A 21 7.54 3.04 15.15
C ARG A 21 8.48 3.82 14.23
N TYR A 22 7.91 4.65 13.37
CA TYR A 22 8.66 5.43 12.37
C TYR A 22 9.08 6.80 12.91
N GLN A 23 9.61 6.85 14.13
CA GLN A 23 10.32 8.01 14.64
C GLN A 23 11.81 7.85 14.35
N TYR A 24 12.47 8.90 13.85
CA TYR A 24 13.89 8.86 13.48
C TYR A 24 14.76 8.31 14.62
N GLN A 25 14.55 8.82 15.84
CA GLN A 25 15.31 8.38 17.01
C GLN A 25 15.11 6.89 17.32
N ASN A 26 13.86 6.41 17.28
CA ASN A 26 13.55 5.00 17.54
C ASN A 26 14.19 4.07 16.51
N ILE A 27 14.18 4.47 15.23
CA ILE A 27 14.81 3.70 14.17
C ILE A 27 16.32 3.69 14.34
N LYS A 28 16.92 4.87 14.55
CA LYS A 28 18.36 5.04 14.73
C LYS A 28 18.91 4.22 15.89
N ASP A 29 18.23 4.27 17.04
CA ASP A 29 18.69 3.59 18.26
C ASP A 29 18.56 2.06 18.17
N LYS A 30 17.55 1.56 17.44
CA LYS A 30 17.25 0.12 17.41
C LYS A 30 17.87 -0.62 16.23
N TYR A 31 17.87 -0.04 15.03
CA TYR A 31 18.28 -0.71 13.79
C TYR A 31 19.57 -0.15 13.21
N GLY A 32 19.95 1.07 13.61
CA GLY A 32 20.98 1.83 12.93
C GLY A 32 20.50 2.32 11.55
N ILE A 33 20.99 3.48 11.13
CA ILE A 33 20.70 4.06 9.80
C ILE A 33 21.94 4.78 9.28
N PRO A 34 22.19 4.75 7.96
CA PRO A 34 23.25 5.55 7.34
C PRO A 34 23.05 7.04 7.60
N GLU A 35 24.13 7.82 7.62
CA GLU A 35 24.07 9.28 7.75
C GLU A 35 23.29 9.96 6.61
N SER A 36 23.22 9.32 5.44
CA SER A 36 22.42 9.77 4.29
C SER A 36 20.91 9.70 4.54
N ILE A 37 20.44 8.85 5.47
CA ILE A 37 19.04 8.77 5.87
C ILE A 37 18.84 9.61 7.13
N ASN A 38 18.44 10.87 6.93
CA ASN A 38 18.18 11.82 8.01
C ASN A 38 16.73 11.78 8.51
N GLU A 39 16.42 12.63 9.49
CA GLU A 39 15.09 12.72 10.09
C GLU A 39 14.02 13.12 9.08
N ASP A 40 14.32 14.03 8.15
CA ASP A 40 13.39 14.46 7.11
C ASP A 40 13.00 13.30 6.19
N THR A 41 13.96 12.47 5.78
CA THR A 41 13.69 11.26 4.97
C THR A 41 12.77 10.29 5.71
N VAL A 42 13.03 10.04 7.00
CA VAL A 42 12.18 9.16 7.82
C VAL A 42 10.78 9.75 7.98
N ASN A 43 10.67 11.06 8.20
CA ASN A 43 9.39 11.76 8.33
C ASN A 43 8.59 11.72 7.02
N LEU A 44 9.24 11.93 5.87
CA LEU A 44 8.61 11.83 4.55
C LEU A 44 8.06 10.42 4.32
N LEU A 45 8.84 9.39 4.63
CA LEU A 45 8.42 7.99 4.50
C LEU A 45 7.22 7.69 5.40
N ARG A 46 7.29 8.05 6.69
CA ARG A 46 6.20 7.87 7.65
C ARG A 46 4.93 8.55 7.15
N ASN A 47 5.04 9.81 6.73
CA ASN A 47 3.91 10.61 6.30
C ASN A 47 3.29 10.06 5.02
N TYR A 48 4.10 9.59 4.07
CA TYR A 48 3.62 8.87 2.90
C TYR A 48 2.83 7.61 3.30
N TRP A 49 3.34 6.80 4.24
CA TRP A 49 2.64 5.60 4.73
C TRP A 49 1.30 5.94 5.39
N LEU A 50 1.29 6.92 6.28
CA LEU A 50 0.08 7.36 7.00
C LEU A 50 -0.92 8.08 6.10
N LYS A 51 -0.49 8.67 4.98
CA LYS A 51 -1.38 9.35 4.04
C LYS A 51 -1.98 8.37 3.03
N TYR A 52 -1.15 7.49 2.48
CA TYR A 52 -1.54 6.65 1.36
C TYR A 52 -1.91 5.24 1.80
N ILE A 53 -1.07 4.52 2.55
CA ILE A 53 -1.37 3.11 2.90
C ILE A 53 -2.39 3.01 4.04
N TYR A 54 -2.20 3.84 5.08
CA TYR A 54 -2.97 3.82 6.30
C TYR A 54 -3.69 5.14 6.54
N PRO A 55 -4.52 5.66 5.63
CA PRO A 55 -5.16 6.96 5.80
C PRO A 55 -6.12 6.98 7.00
N GLU A 56 -6.59 8.17 7.36
CA GLU A 56 -7.66 8.35 8.35
C GLU A 56 -8.95 7.63 7.91
N PHE A 57 -9.78 7.26 8.89
CA PHE A 57 -10.96 6.43 8.69
C PHE A 57 -11.89 6.89 7.55
N ASN A 58 -12.16 8.19 7.46
CA ASN A 58 -13.04 8.73 6.41
C ASN A 58 -12.45 8.51 5.01
N LYS A 59 -11.17 8.83 4.83
CA LYS A 59 -10.47 8.60 3.58
C LYS A 59 -10.32 7.09 3.32
N ARG A 60 -10.15 6.27 4.37
CA ARG A 60 -10.04 4.82 4.24
C ARG A 60 -11.31 4.20 3.64
N ASN A 61 -12.49 4.69 4.00
CA ASN A 61 -13.73 4.20 3.40
C ASN A 61 -13.82 4.50 1.90
N GLU A 62 -13.44 5.71 1.48
CA GLU A 62 -13.35 6.07 0.04
C GLU A 62 -12.39 5.12 -0.70
N LEU A 63 -11.22 4.83 -0.10
CA LEU A 63 -10.24 3.92 -0.70
C LEU A 63 -10.76 2.49 -0.79
N ASN A 64 -11.40 1.98 0.27
CA ASN A 64 -11.92 0.63 0.29
C ASN A 64 -12.96 0.44 -0.82
N GLU A 65 -13.90 1.37 -0.99
CA GLU A 65 -14.89 1.31 -2.08
C GLU A 65 -14.21 1.32 -3.46
N ALA A 66 -13.27 2.25 -3.67
CA ALA A 66 -12.55 2.39 -4.92
C ALA A 66 -11.74 1.11 -5.27
N PHE A 67 -10.99 0.55 -4.33
CA PHE A 67 -10.20 -0.66 -4.56
C PHE A 67 -11.04 -1.95 -4.58
N GLN A 68 -12.16 -2.02 -3.87
CA GLN A 68 -13.11 -3.13 -4.00
C GLN A 68 -13.68 -3.20 -5.41
N SER A 69 -14.00 -2.05 -6.02
CA SER A 69 -14.48 -1.99 -7.40
C SER A 69 -13.43 -2.48 -8.42
N LEU A 70 -12.14 -2.36 -8.08
CA LEU A 70 -11.00 -2.81 -8.89
C LEU A 70 -10.66 -4.30 -8.74
N ASP A 71 -11.17 -4.99 -7.72
CA ASP A 71 -10.82 -6.40 -7.45
C ASP A 71 -11.02 -7.30 -8.68
N ASN A 72 -12.05 -7.02 -9.50
CA ASN A 72 -12.32 -7.77 -10.73
C ASN A 72 -11.18 -7.61 -11.75
N TYR A 73 -10.64 -6.40 -11.92
CA TYR A 73 -9.52 -6.14 -12.82
C TYR A 73 -8.20 -6.67 -12.26
N ILE A 74 -8.03 -6.60 -10.94
CA ILE A 74 -6.88 -7.18 -10.24
C ILE A 74 -6.86 -8.71 -10.42
N LYS A 75 -8.02 -9.37 -10.39
CA LYS A 75 -8.16 -10.82 -10.63
C LYS A 75 -8.10 -11.18 -12.12
N HIS A 76 -8.60 -10.31 -12.98
CA HIS A 76 -8.71 -10.53 -14.43
C HIS A 76 -8.13 -9.37 -15.25
N PRO A 77 -6.80 -9.17 -15.23
CA PRO A 77 -6.14 -8.03 -15.87
C PRO A 77 -6.33 -7.98 -17.39
N LYS A 78 -6.68 -9.12 -18.03
CA LYS A 78 -6.97 -9.20 -19.46
C LYS A 78 -8.06 -8.22 -19.92
N LYS A 79 -9.02 -7.87 -19.05
CA LYS A 79 -10.06 -6.88 -19.38
C LYS A 79 -9.46 -5.49 -19.60
N LEU A 80 -8.50 -5.08 -18.77
CA LEU A 80 -7.79 -3.82 -18.92
C LEU A 80 -6.81 -3.87 -20.10
N VAL A 81 -6.16 -5.00 -20.35
CA VAL A 81 -5.28 -5.14 -21.53
C VAL A 81 -6.03 -4.86 -22.83
N ARG A 82 -7.31 -5.28 -22.94
CA ARG A 82 -8.13 -4.99 -24.13
C ARG A 82 -8.34 -3.49 -24.36
N LEU A 83 -8.47 -2.70 -23.29
CA LEU A 83 -8.56 -1.24 -23.40
C LEU A 83 -7.27 -0.62 -23.94
N LEU A 84 -6.13 -1.27 -23.70
CA LEU A 84 -4.83 -0.82 -24.18
C LEU A 84 -4.56 -1.23 -25.63
N LEU A 85 -5.41 -2.07 -26.25
CA LEU A 85 -5.24 -2.46 -27.66
C LEU A 85 -5.54 -1.30 -28.62
N ASP A 86 -6.32 -0.32 -28.17
CA ASP A 86 -6.58 0.92 -28.92
C ASP A 86 -5.37 1.89 -28.80
N ALA A 87 -4.41 1.59 -27.93
CA ALA A 87 -3.22 2.38 -27.67
C ALA A 87 -2.04 1.96 -28.56
N THR A 88 -2.12 2.25 -29.85
CA THR A 88 -1.07 1.90 -30.84
C THR A 88 0.33 2.28 -30.36
N LYS A 89 0.48 3.45 -29.73
CA LYS A 89 1.71 3.90 -29.07
C LYS A 89 2.21 2.91 -28.01
N LEU A 90 1.37 2.53 -27.04
CA LEU A 90 1.78 1.64 -25.93
C LEU A 90 2.07 0.21 -26.42
N ILE A 91 1.33 -0.27 -27.40
CA ILE A 91 1.59 -1.56 -28.03
C ILE A 91 2.94 -1.53 -28.76
N PHE A 92 3.25 -0.45 -29.46
CA PHE A 92 4.52 -0.29 -30.14
C PHE A 92 5.71 -0.25 -29.17
N TYR A 93 5.62 0.54 -28.09
CA TYR A 93 6.71 0.67 -27.11
C TYR A 93 6.88 -0.54 -26.20
N TYR A 94 5.78 -1.15 -25.73
CA TYR A 94 5.84 -2.19 -24.70
C TYR A 94 5.51 -3.59 -25.22
N GLY A 95 4.78 -3.69 -26.34
CA GLY A 95 4.46 -4.94 -27.03
C GLY A 95 4.05 -6.06 -26.07
N ARG A 96 4.77 -7.17 -26.14
CA ARG A 96 4.53 -8.37 -25.31
C ARG A 96 4.73 -8.15 -23.80
N HIS A 97 5.42 -7.08 -23.39
CA HIS A 97 5.67 -6.78 -21.98
C HIS A 97 4.53 -5.99 -21.32
N LEU A 98 3.61 -5.43 -22.10
CA LEU A 98 2.48 -4.63 -21.61
C LEU A 98 1.65 -5.34 -20.51
N PRO A 99 1.25 -6.62 -20.65
CA PRO A 99 0.48 -7.31 -19.61
C PRO A 99 1.28 -7.47 -18.31
N LYS A 100 2.61 -7.65 -18.40
CA LYS A 100 3.49 -7.80 -17.23
C LYS A 100 3.57 -6.46 -16.47
N ILE A 101 3.80 -5.36 -17.17
CA ILE A 101 3.90 -4.02 -16.57
C ILE A 101 2.58 -3.65 -15.89
N LEU A 102 1.46 -3.85 -16.57
CA LEU A 102 0.13 -3.62 -16.00
C LEU A 102 -0.08 -4.45 -14.73
N ASN A 103 0.25 -5.75 -14.77
CA ASN A 103 0.08 -6.62 -13.61
C ASN A 103 0.96 -6.18 -12.43
N THR A 104 2.15 -5.65 -12.68
CA THR A 104 2.99 -5.04 -11.63
C THR A 104 2.32 -3.80 -11.04
N GLY A 105 1.78 -2.89 -11.87
CA GLY A 105 1.03 -1.73 -11.38
C GLY A 105 -0.18 -2.12 -10.53
N LEU A 106 -0.96 -3.12 -10.97
CA LEU A 106 -2.07 -3.66 -10.18
C LEU A 106 -1.59 -4.38 -8.90
N LYS A 107 -0.39 -4.95 -8.89
CA LYS A 107 0.21 -5.55 -7.69
C LYS A 107 0.51 -4.48 -6.63
N ALA A 108 1.03 -3.31 -7.01
CA ALA A 108 1.21 -2.19 -6.09
C ALA A 108 -0.13 -1.77 -5.46
N MET A 109 -1.21 -1.76 -6.24
CA MET A 109 -2.57 -1.46 -5.74
C MET A 109 -3.13 -2.54 -4.80
N LYS A 110 -2.64 -3.79 -4.85
CA LYS A 110 -3.08 -4.86 -3.92
C LYS A 110 -2.70 -4.57 -2.47
N THR A 111 -1.71 -3.71 -2.21
CA THR A 111 -1.27 -3.37 -0.85
C THR A 111 -2.39 -2.74 -0.02
N PHE A 112 -3.26 -1.94 -0.63
CA PHE A 112 -4.47 -1.42 0.03
C PHE A 112 -5.41 -2.53 0.48
N ARG A 113 -5.67 -3.51 -0.39
CA ARG A 113 -6.53 -4.66 -0.06
C ARG A 113 -5.89 -5.54 1.00
N ALA A 114 -4.56 -5.60 1.07
CA ALA A 114 -3.84 -6.30 2.13
C ALA A 114 -4.00 -5.57 3.48
N ALA A 115 -3.82 -4.25 3.51
CA ALA A 115 -4.05 -3.44 4.71
C ALA A 115 -5.50 -3.54 5.21
N GLU A 116 -6.49 -3.53 4.30
CA GLU A 116 -7.91 -3.64 4.66
C GLU A 116 -8.25 -5.01 5.24
N ARG A 117 -7.70 -6.08 4.66
CA ARG A 117 -7.85 -7.42 5.23
C ARG A 117 -7.19 -7.51 6.60
N PHE A 118 -5.98 -6.98 6.75
CA PHE A 118 -5.26 -6.97 8.01
C PHE A 118 -6.07 -6.27 9.11
N GLU A 119 -6.60 -5.09 8.83
CA GLU A 119 -7.48 -4.36 9.76
C GLU A 119 -8.76 -5.12 10.10
N ASN A 120 -9.40 -5.75 9.11
CA ASN A 120 -10.58 -6.59 9.36
C ASN A 120 -10.26 -7.81 10.22
N SER A 121 -9.10 -8.46 10.03
CA SER A 121 -8.66 -9.56 10.89
C SER A 121 -8.45 -9.08 12.33
N LEU A 122 -7.88 -7.88 12.54
CA LEU A 122 -7.76 -7.29 13.87
C LEU A 122 -9.14 -7.02 14.50
N VAL A 123 -10.12 -6.54 13.72
CA VAL A 123 -11.51 -6.36 14.17
C VAL A 123 -12.13 -7.70 14.58
N ASP A 124 -11.92 -8.75 13.79
CA ASP A 124 -12.44 -10.09 14.06
C ASP A 124 -11.88 -10.65 15.37
N GLU A 125 -10.56 -10.54 15.58
CA GLU A 125 -9.95 -10.94 16.85
C GLU A 125 -10.37 -10.04 18.02
N ALA A 126 -10.59 -8.74 17.81
CA ALA A 126 -11.10 -7.86 18.86
C ALA A 126 -12.51 -8.28 19.33
N ILE A 127 -13.41 -8.60 18.38
CA ILE A 127 -14.77 -9.07 18.70
C ILE A 127 -14.71 -10.43 19.39
N LYS A 128 -13.97 -11.38 18.83
CA LYS A 128 -13.86 -12.76 19.33
C LYS A 128 -13.28 -12.81 20.75
N ASN A 129 -12.27 -11.98 21.05
CA ASN A 129 -11.60 -11.95 22.34
C ASN A 129 -12.13 -10.84 23.27
N LYS A 130 -13.21 -10.14 22.89
CA LYS A 130 -13.83 -9.06 23.67
C LYS A 130 -12.84 -7.96 24.08
N ILE A 131 -11.93 -7.59 23.17
CA ILE A 131 -10.98 -6.50 23.38
C ILE A 131 -11.67 -5.18 23.00
N GLU A 132 -11.97 -4.38 24.02
CA GLU A 132 -12.71 -3.13 23.88
C GLU A 132 -11.79 -1.90 23.75
N ALA A 133 -12.34 -0.83 23.19
CA ALA A 133 -11.69 0.48 23.08
C ALA A 133 -11.33 1.07 24.47
N PRO A 134 -10.40 2.05 24.55
CA PRO A 134 -9.58 2.57 23.46
C PRO A 134 -8.51 1.56 23.02
N TYR A 135 -8.23 1.50 21.72
CA TYR A 135 -7.21 0.62 21.13
C TYR A 135 -5.84 1.33 21.16
N ASP A 136 -5.21 1.33 22.33
CA ASP A 136 -3.83 1.78 22.50
C ASP A 136 -2.81 0.81 21.87
N GLN A 137 -1.53 1.18 21.90
CA GLN A 137 -0.46 0.39 21.33
C GLN A 137 -0.36 -1.01 21.95
N SER A 138 -0.62 -1.17 23.26
CA SER A 138 -0.58 -2.45 23.94
C SER A 138 -1.66 -3.40 23.41
N LYS A 139 -2.90 -2.91 23.29
CA LYS A 139 -4.01 -3.69 22.73
C LYS A 139 -3.83 -4.00 21.25
N ILE A 140 -3.31 -3.07 20.45
CA ILE A 140 -2.98 -3.32 19.04
C ILE A 140 -1.93 -4.43 18.94
N ASN A 141 -0.86 -4.37 19.74
CA ASN A 141 0.16 -5.41 19.76
C ASN A 141 -0.40 -6.77 20.22
N ALA A 142 -1.32 -6.78 21.18
CA ALA A 142 -2.01 -8.00 21.61
C ALA A 142 -2.86 -8.60 20.48
N LEU A 143 -3.62 -7.76 19.74
CA LEU A 143 -4.41 -8.20 18.59
C LEU A 143 -3.53 -8.77 17.47
N ILE A 144 -2.41 -8.13 17.17
CA ILE A 144 -1.45 -8.62 16.17
C ILE A 144 -0.94 -10.02 16.54
N LYS A 145 -0.64 -10.27 17.82
CA LYS A 145 -0.19 -11.59 18.31
C LYS A 145 -1.24 -12.68 18.16
N LEU A 146 -2.53 -12.32 18.07
CA LEU A 146 -3.63 -13.27 17.86
C LEU A 146 -3.84 -13.62 16.38
N LEU A 147 -3.23 -12.86 15.46
CA LEU A 147 -3.37 -13.12 14.03
C LEU A 147 -2.60 -14.38 13.60
N PRO A 148 -3.14 -15.16 12.63
CA PRO A 148 -2.40 -16.26 12.04
C PRO A 148 -1.11 -15.78 11.38
N ARG A 149 0.00 -16.51 11.58
CA ARG A 149 1.32 -16.16 11.00
C ARG A 149 1.29 -15.96 9.50
N LYS A 150 0.54 -16.80 8.79
CA LYS A 150 0.34 -16.71 7.34
C LYS A 150 -0.28 -15.37 6.89
N GLU A 151 -1.13 -14.76 7.72
CA GLU A 151 -1.71 -13.45 7.40
C GLU A 151 -0.68 -12.33 7.56
N ILE A 152 0.12 -12.39 8.63
CA ILE A 152 1.23 -11.47 8.88
C ILE A 152 2.26 -11.54 7.74
N GLU A 153 2.72 -12.74 7.38
CA GLU A 153 3.67 -12.96 6.27
C GLU A 153 3.16 -12.38 4.96
N LYS A 154 1.89 -12.64 4.64
CA LYS A 154 1.27 -12.11 3.43
C LYS A 154 1.19 -10.59 3.44
N PHE A 155 0.92 -9.98 4.59
CA PHE A 155 0.90 -8.54 4.75
C PHE A 155 2.31 -7.93 4.56
N ILE A 156 3.32 -8.48 5.22
CA ILE A 156 4.73 -8.06 5.09
C ILE A 156 5.19 -8.19 3.63
N ALA A 157 5.00 -9.36 3.02
CA ALA A 157 5.43 -9.60 1.64
C ALA A 157 4.73 -8.68 0.62
N THR A 158 3.46 -8.33 0.87
CA THR A 158 2.74 -7.37 0.00
C THR A 158 3.28 -5.95 0.17
N SER A 159 3.58 -5.55 1.41
CA SER A 159 4.17 -4.24 1.71
C SER A 159 5.58 -4.11 1.13
N GLN A 160 6.44 -5.12 1.32
CA GLN A 160 7.77 -5.19 0.71
C GLN A 160 7.69 -5.11 -0.82
N SER A 161 6.77 -5.87 -1.43
CA SER A 161 6.60 -5.82 -2.89
C SER A 161 6.20 -4.45 -3.39
N LEU A 162 5.49 -3.63 -2.61
CA LEU A 162 5.20 -2.25 -3.01
C LEU A 162 6.50 -1.45 -3.09
N PHE A 163 7.35 -1.53 -2.07
CA PHE A 163 8.63 -0.83 -2.04
C PHE A 163 9.57 -1.22 -3.17
N GLU A 164 9.63 -2.52 -3.49
CA GLU A 164 10.42 -3.02 -4.63
C GLU A 164 9.93 -2.42 -5.95
N ILE A 165 8.61 -2.25 -6.12
CA ILE A 165 8.04 -1.59 -7.31
C ILE A 165 8.35 -0.09 -7.29
N LEU A 166 8.29 0.55 -6.12
CA LEU A 166 8.57 1.99 -5.99
C LEU A 166 10.05 2.34 -6.22
N HIS A 167 10.95 1.38 -6.01
CA HIS A 167 12.39 1.53 -6.24
C HIS A 167 12.80 1.41 -7.72
N ASP A 168 12.12 0.60 -8.53
CA ASP A 168 12.45 0.39 -9.94
C ASP A 168 11.92 1.53 -10.82
N ARG A 169 12.71 2.59 -10.96
CA ARG A 169 12.36 3.80 -11.74
C ARG A 169 11.88 3.50 -13.16
N ILE A 170 12.59 2.63 -13.88
CA ILE A 170 12.25 2.31 -15.27
C ILE A 170 10.90 1.60 -15.32
N GLN A 171 10.62 0.72 -14.37
CA GLN A 171 9.35 0.04 -14.30
C GLN A 171 8.22 0.98 -13.88
N ILE A 172 8.48 1.92 -12.95
CA ILE A 172 7.50 2.87 -12.44
C ILE A 172 7.01 3.82 -13.52
N ASP A 173 7.90 4.32 -14.39
CA ASP A 173 7.52 5.24 -15.47
C ASP A 173 6.56 4.57 -16.45
N LYS A 174 6.83 3.31 -16.77
CA LYS A 174 5.97 2.51 -17.65
C LYS A 174 4.63 2.22 -16.99
N ILE A 175 4.63 1.94 -15.69
CA ILE A 175 3.40 1.72 -14.92
C ILE A 175 2.54 2.99 -14.91
N LYS A 176 3.14 4.16 -14.62
CA LYS A 176 2.45 5.47 -14.64
C LYS A 176 1.83 5.74 -16.01
N GLU A 177 2.57 5.57 -17.10
CA GLU A 177 2.06 5.81 -18.46
C GLU A 177 0.86 4.89 -18.78
N ILE A 178 0.96 3.60 -18.45
CA ILE A 178 -0.11 2.62 -18.73
C ILE A 178 -1.36 2.94 -17.90
N ILE A 179 -1.23 3.20 -16.60
CA ILE A 179 -2.39 3.49 -15.74
C ILE A 179 -3.03 4.81 -16.15
N GLN A 180 -2.24 5.84 -16.47
CA GLN A 180 -2.77 7.12 -16.94
C GLN A 180 -3.57 6.95 -18.24
N TYR A 181 -3.07 6.14 -19.17
CA TYR A 181 -3.82 5.82 -20.38
C TYR A 181 -5.13 5.08 -20.08
N LEU A 182 -5.11 4.08 -19.17
CA LEU A 182 -6.33 3.37 -18.77
C LEU A 182 -7.39 4.30 -18.19
N ILE A 183 -6.98 5.23 -17.31
CA ILE A 183 -7.89 6.22 -16.74
C ILE A 183 -8.55 7.04 -17.85
N LEU A 184 -7.74 7.54 -18.80
CA LEU A 184 -8.26 8.32 -19.94
C LEU A 184 -9.22 7.48 -20.80
N ALA A 185 -8.85 6.25 -21.14
CA ALA A 185 -9.67 5.36 -21.96
C ALA A 185 -10.97 4.91 -21.28
N MET A 186 -10.98 4.79 -19.95
CA MET A 186 -12.19 4.49 -19.19
C MET A 186 -13.10 5.72 -19.07
N LYS A 187 -12.53 6.92 -18.90
CA LYS A 187 -13.28 8.19 -18.90
C LYS A 187 -13.92 8.52 -20.25
N THR A 188 -13.37 8.06 -21.37
CA THR A 188 -14.05 8.23 -22.67
C THR A 188 -15.17 7.21 -22.90
N LYS A 189 -15.28 6.21 -22.02
CA LYS A 189 -16.27 5.11 -22.09
C LYS A 189 -17.07 5.02 -20.78
N GLU A 190 -17.50 6.15 -20.20
CA GLU A 190 -18.13 6.22 -18.87
C GLU A 190 -19.38 5.33 -18.74
N GLU A 191 -20.10 5.07 -19.83
CA GLU A 191 -21.26 4.17 -19.84
C GLU A 191 -20.88 2.69 -19.58
N SER A 192 -19.61 2.32 -19.78
CA SER A 192 -19.10 0.95 -19.65
C SER A 192 -18.33 0.70 -18.35
N TYR A 193 -18.01 1.75 -17.58
CA TYR A 193 -17.16 1.66 -16.40
C TYR A 193 -17.75 2.44 -15.23
N ALA A 194 -17.75 1.81 -14.04
CA ALA A 194 -18.21 2.51 -12.85
C ALA A 194 -17.21 3.60 -12.46
N LEU A 195 -17.73 4.76 -12.01
CA LEU A 195 -16.90 5.87 -11.53
C LEU A 195 -15.93 5.45 -10.41
N SER A 196 -16.36 4.53 -9.52
CA SER A 196 -15.51 3.98 -8.47
C SER A 196 -14.28 3.22 -9.01
N GLN A 197 -14.39 2.60 -10.19
CA GLN A 197 -13.27 1.89 -10.84
C GLN A 197 -12.26 2.88 -11.41
N ILE A 198 -12.73 3.93 -12.08
CA ILE A 198 -11.88 5.02 -12.55
C ILE A 198 -11.17 5.66 -11.35
N ARG A 199 -11.93 5.95 -10.29
CA ARG A 199 -11.41 6.52 -9.05
C ARG A 199 -10.36 5.64 -8.39
N GLY A 200 -10.55 4.32 -8.37
CA GLY A 200 -9.55 3.39 -7.85
C GLY A 200 -8.22 3.45 -8.61
N LEU A 201 -8.26 3.56 -9.94
CA LEU A 201 -7.05 3.71 -10.74
C LEU A 201 -6.38 5.07 -10.52
N GLU A 202 -7.16 6.15 -10.40
CA GLU A 202 -6.63 7.48 -10.09
C GLU A 202 -5.88 7.51 -8.77
N ILE A 203 -6.48 6.95 -7.72
CA ILE A 203 -5.85 6.92 -6.39
C ILE A 203 -4.63 5.99 -6.39
N GLY A 204 -4.73 4.85 -7.08
CA GLY A 204 -3.58 3.97 -7.27
C GLY A 204 -2.43 4.65 -8.02
N LEU A 205 -2.74 5.47 -9.03
CA LEU A 205 -1.75 6.27 -9.75
C LEU A 205 -1.15 7.36 -8.86
N GLU A 206 -1.96 8.07 -8.08
CA GLU A 206 -1.50 9.07 -7.10
C GLU A 206 -0.50 8.44 -6.12
N LEU A 207 -0.83 7.27 -5.56
CA LEU A 207 0.07 6.53 -4.68
C LEU A 207 1.43 6.27 -5.34
N ILE A 208 1.42 5.79 -6.58
CA ILE A 208 2.64 5.44 -7.31
C ILE A 208 3.47 6.69 -7.60
N VAL A 209 2.82 7.79 -8.01
CA VAL A 209 3.48 9.06 -8.31
C VAL A 209 4.12 9.66 -7.07
N GLU A 210 3.40 9.69 -5.94
CA GLU A 210 3.93 10.26 -4.70
C GLU A 210 5.00 9.35 -4.06
N GLY A 211 4.88 8.03 -4.25
CA GLY A 211 5.92 7.08 -3.84
C GLY A 211 7.19 7.26 -4.65
N ASP A 212 7.07 7.38 -5.97
CA ASP A 212 8.19 7.66 -6.87
C ASP A 212 8.92 8.96 -6.50
N LYS A 213 8.18 10.04 -6.21
CA LYS A 213 8.76 11.31 -5.74
C LYS A 213 9.59 11.15 -4.47
N LEU A 214 9.13 10.30 -3.54
CA LEU A 214 9.87 10.01 -2.31
C LEU A 214 11.16 9.26 -2.59
N PHE A 215 11.10 8.19 -3.38
CA PHE A 215 12.28 7.38 -3.70
C PHE A 215 13.28 8.10 -4.61
N THR A 216 12.82 9.00 -5.46
CA THR A 216 13.70 9.76 -6.38
C THR A 216 14.58 10.79 -5.69
N GLN A 217 14.22 11.23 -4.48
CA GLN A 217 15.02 12.13 -3.64
C GLN A 217 16.22 11.42 -2.98
N LEU A 218 16.25 10.09 -2.99
CA LEU A 218 17.27 9.28 -2.33
C LEU A 218 18.26 8.71 -3.35
N ALA A 219 19.52 8.54 -2.91
CA ALA A 219 20.50 7.77 -3.66
C ALA A 219 20.02 6.32 -3.84
N LYS A 220 20.47 5.63 -4.90
CA LYS A 220 19.95 4.30 -5.24
C LYS A 220 20.24 3.28 -4.14
N GLU A 221 21.39 3.42 -3.51
CA GLU A 221 21.86 2.61 -2.38
C GLU A 221 20.95 2.82 -1.16
N ASP A 222 20.64 4.08 -0.83
CA ASP A 222 19.76 4.44 0.28
C ASP A 222 18.34 3.92 0.09
N GLN A 223 17.83 3.90 -1.16
CA GLN A 223 16.52 3.34 -1.45
C GLN A 223 16.45 1.85 -1.07
N GLN A 224 17.48 1.06 -1.37
CA GLN A 224 17.53 -0.38 -1.03
C GLN A 224 17.66 -0.60 0.48
N ILE A 225 18.46 0.23 1.14
CA ILE A 225 18.59 0.23 2.59
C ILE A 225 17.23 0.54 3.22
N LEU A 226 16.51 1.54 2.71
CA LEU A 226 15.18 1.91 3.19
C LEU A 226 14.17 0.75 3.05
N VAL A 227 14.14 0.06 1.90
CA VAL A 227 13.27 -1.12 1.71
C VAL A 227 13.59 -2.21 2.73
N SER A 228 14.88 -2.50 2.94
CA SER A 228 15.33 -3.53 3.88
C SER A 228 14.98 -3.17 5.32
N LEU A 229 15.28 -1.93 5.73
CA LEU A 229 14.99 -1.38 7.04
C LEU A 229 13.49 -1.41 7.36
N ILE A 230 12.64 -1.02 6.42
CA ILE A 230 11.18 -1.08 6.61
C ILE A 230 10.72 -2.53 6.79
N THR A 231 11.26 -3.44 6.00
CA THR A 231 10.91 -4.86 6.10
C THR A 231 11.32 -5.42 7.46
N GLU A 232 12.50 -5.07 7.95
CA GLU A 232 13.00 -5.46 9.28
C GLU A 232 12.12 -4.89 10.40
N ILE A 233 11.79 -3.59 10.34
CA ILE A 233 10.89 -2.94 11.31
C ILE A 233 9.53 -3.65 11.39
N GLU A 234 8.93 -3.96 10.23
CA GLU A 234 7.62 -4.60 10.17
C GLU A 234 7.69 -6.06 10.63
N LYS A 235 8.77 -6.79 10.31
CA LYS A 235 9.02 -8.14 10.82
C LYS A 235 9.09 -8.16 12.35
N ASP A 236 9.96 -7.33 12.93
CA ASP A 236 10.14 -7.21 14.38
C ASP A 236 8.84 -6.90 15.11
N MET A 237 8.08 -5.94 14.56
CA MET A 237 6.85 -5.44 15.19
C MET A 237 5.70 -6.43 15.09
N LEU A 238 5.63 -7.20 14.01
CA LEU A 238 4.63 -8.24 13.84
C LEU A 238 5.11 -9.58 14.45
N GLY A 239 6.24 -9.56 15.17
CA GLY A 239 6.81 -10.70 15.87
C GLY A 239 7.20 -11.83 14.91
N TYR A 240 7.64 -11.48 13.71
CA TYR A 240 8.17 -12.36 12.69
C TYR A 240 9.70 -12.29 12.80
N ASN A 241 10.27 -13.05 13.74
CA ASN A 241 11.71 -13.24 13.83
C ASN A 241 11.97 -14.66 13.32
N ASP A 242 12.82 -14.76 12.31
CA ASP A 242 13.26 -16.04 11.71
C ASP A 242 13.98 -16.92 12.74
#